data_AF-A0A2D6F037-F1
#
_entry.id   AF-A0A2D6F037-F1
#
_cell.length_a   1.000
_cell.length_b   1.000
_cell.length_c   1.000
_cell.angle_alpha   90.00
_cell.angle_beta   90.00
_cell.angle_gamma   90.00
#
_symmetry.space_group_name_H-M   'P 1'
#
loop_
_entity.id
_entity.type
_entity.pdbx_description
1 polymer ?
#
loop_
_entity_poly.entity_id
_entity_poly.type
_entity_poly.pdbx_seq_one_letter_code
_entity_poly.pdbx_strand_id
1 'polypeptide(L)'
;SLVTNSTNGIEPPRGLLSVKKSKQGLIPQVVPEIYTLRTKYTLAYEMENNNGYTNIVAVIQKYVDQAISANHYYSFSKYESGNLPMSEVARDLLYSYKMGVKTLYYANTDDGKTDKHIEEEPIDCPNGACKL
;
A
#
# COMPACT_ATOMS: atom_id res chain seq x y z
N SER A 1 12.37 7.66 -4.55
CA SER A 1 11.36 7.49 -5.61
C SER A 1 10.82 8.79 -6.16
N LEU A 2 10.47 9.79 -5.33
CA LEU A 2 9.94 11.08 -5.83
C LEU A 2 10.96 11.83 -6.71
N VAL A 3 12.20 11.98 -6.22
CA VAL A 3 13.27 12.72 -6.93
C VAL A 3 13.59 12.09 -8.29
N THR A 4 13.59 10.76 -8.37
CA THR A 4 13.96 10.00 -9.56
C THR A 4 12.76 9.66 -10.45
N ASN A 5 11.57 10.11 -10.09
CA ASN A 5 10.30 9.67 -10.66
C ASN A 5 10.25 8.14 -10.88
N SER A 6 10.47 7.36 -9.82
CA SER A 6 10.33 5.89 -9.83
C SER A 6 9.15 5.44 -8.98
N THR A 7 8.72 4.19 -9.14
CA THR A 7 7.86 3.52 -8.16
C THR A 7 8.60 3.35 -6.82
N ASN A 8 7.84 3.04 -5.76
CA ASN A 8 8.36 3.00 -4.39
C ASN A 8 8.97 1.62 -4.08
N GLY A 9 10.29 1.49 -4.12
CA GLY A 9 10.97 0.25 -3.75
C GLY A 9 10.52 -0.94 -4.60
N ILE A 10 10.14 -2.03 -3.96
CA ILE A 10 9.60 -3.24 -4.61
C ILE A 10 8.08 -3.25 -4.70
N GLU A 11 7.42 -2.18 -4.24
CA GLU A 11 5.97 -2.17 -4.08
C GLU A 11 5.26 -1.88 -5.41
N PRO A 12 4.14 -2.57 -5.69
CA PRO A 12 3.28 -2.19 -6.80
C PRO A 12 2.70 -0.78 -6.55
N PRO A 13 2.57 0.06 -7.58
CA PRO A 13 1.92 1.36 -7.43
C PRO A 13 0.46 1.16 -7.00
N ARG A 14 -0.04 1.99 -6.07
CA ARG A 14 -1.45 1.95 -5.64
C ARG A 14 -2.42 2.53 -6.69
N GLY A 15 -1.91 3.40 -7.55
CA GLY A 15 -2.64 4.04 -8.63
C GLY A 15 -1.66 4.58 -9.66
N LEU A 16 -2.15 4.86 -10.87
CA LEU A 16 -1.35 5.46 -11.95
C LEU A 16 -0.98 6.92 -11.66
N LEU A 17 -1.80 7.60 -10.86
CA LEU A 17 -1.54 8.91 -10.27
C LEU A 17 -1.55 8.76 -8.74
N SER A 18 -0.53 9.30 -8.10
CA SER A 18 -0.44 9.42 -6.65
C SER A 18 -0.30 10.88 -6.26
N VAL A 19 -0.93 11.28 -5.16
CA VAL A 19 -0.80 12.63 -4.62
C VAL A 19 -0.03 12.56 -3.32
N LYS A 20 1.09 13.27 -3.24
CA LYS A 20 1.94 13.33 -2.04
C LYS A 20 1.81 14.70 -1.39
N LYS A 21 1.70 14.74 -0.06
CA LYS A 21 1.67 16.00 0.69
C LYS A 21 3.09 16.48 0.97
N SER A 22 3.35 17.77 0.75
CA SER A 22 4.58 18.47 1.10
C SER A 22 4.26 19.74 1.89
N LYS A 23 5.27 20.41 2.47
CA LYS A 23 5.08 21.70 3.14
C LYS A 23 4.57 22.79 2.19
N GLN A 24 4.86 22.67 0.89
CA GLN A 24 4.47 23.61 -0.16
C GLN A 24 3.13 23.24 -0.82
N GLY A 25 2.47 22.16 -0.38
CA GLY A 25 1.19 21.72 -0.91
C GLY A 25 1.22 20.29 -1.46
N LEU A 26 0.20 19.96 -2.25
CA LEU A 26 0.02 18.65 -2.88
C LEU A 26 0.88 18.52 -4.14
N ILE A 27 1.62 17.42 -4.23
CA ILE A 27 2.49 17.08 -5.37
C ILE A 27 1.89 15.86 -6.08
N PRO A 28 1.25 16.05 -7.24
CA PRO A 28 0.84 14.93 -8.08
C PRO A 28 2.06 14.27 -8.72
N GLN A 29 2.13 12.94 -8.65
CA GLN A 29 3.15 12.13 -9.28
C GLN A 29 2.50 10.99 -10.07
N VAL A 30 2.85 10.90 -11.35
CA VAL A 30 2.39 9.87 -12.27
C VAL A 30 3.43 8.76 -12.39
N VAL A 31 2.99 7.52 -12.57
CA VAL A 31 3.91 6.38 -12.78
C VAL A 31 4.81 6.58 -14.02
N PRO A 32 6.04 6.04 -14.01
CA PRO A 32 6.96 6.15 -15.14
C PRO A 32 6.36 5.60 -16.44
N GLU A 33 6.62 6.28 -17.56
CA GLU A 33 6.22 5.85 -18.90
C GLU A 33 4.72 5.53 -19.06
N ILE A 34 3.84 6.27 -18.35
CA ILE A 34 2.40 6.01 -18.35
C ILE A 34 1.77 5.87 -19.74
N TYR A 35 2.20 6.68 -20.73
CA TYR A 35 1.61 6.64 -22.07
C TYR A 35 1.81 5.28 -22.77
N THR A 36 2.91 4.59 -22.47
CA THR A 36 3.26 3.31 -23.08
C THR A 36 2.88 2.13 -22.17
N LEU A 37 3.10 2.27 -20.86
CA LEU A 37 3.03 1.17 -19.89
C LEU A 37 1.75 1.13 -19.05
N ARG A 38 0.79 2.05 -19.23
CA ARG A 38 -0.44 2.09 -18.40
C ARG A 38 -1.19 0.76 -18.32
N THR A 39 -1.21 -0.04 -19.39
CA THR A 39 -1.88 -1.36 -19.43
C THR A 39 -0.97 -2.52 -18.99
N LYS A 40 0.27 -2.22 -18.63
CA LYS A 40 1.29 -3.19 -18.20
C LYS A 40 1.56 -3.13 -16.70
N TYR A 41 1.22 -2.02 -16.04
CA TYR A 41 1.23 -1.95 -14.59
C TYR A 41 0.12 -2.82 -13.99
N THR A 42 0.46 -3.58 -12.95
CA THR A 42 -0.51 -4.17 -12.03
C THR A 42 -0.56 -3.30 -10.79
N LEU A 43 -1.72 -2.72 -10.49
CA LEU A 43 -1.87 -1.90 -9.29
C LEU A 43 -2.01 -2.77 -8.05
N ALA A 44 -1.60 -2.24 -6.90
CA ALA A 44 -1.57 -2.99 -5.64
C ALA A 44 -2.91 -3.63 -5.27
N TYR A 45 -4.02 -2.89 -5.43
CA TYR A 45 -5.36 -3.39 -5.12
C TYR A 45 -6.02 -4.14 -6.29
N GLU A 46 -5.42 -4.18 -7.47
CA GLU A 46 -5.87 -5.01 -8.60
C GLU A 46 -5.37 -6.46 -8.50
N MET A 47 -4.30 -6.70 -7.73
CA MET A 47 -3.79 -8.05 -7.49
C MET A 47 -4.88 -8.97 -6.92
N GLU A 48 -5.01 -10.19 -7.43
CA GLU A 48 -6.03 -11.14 -6.96
C GLU A 48 -5.88 -11.49 -5.48
N ASN A 49 -4.64 -11.67 -5.01
CA ASN A 49 -4.27 -11.95 -3.63
C ASN A 49 -2.78 -11.63 -3.39
N ASN A 50 -2.30 -11.79 -2.15
CA ASN A 50 -0.92 -11.50 -1.79
C ASN A 50 0.10 -12.58 -2.19
N ASN A 51 -0.31 -13.75 -2.72
CA ASN A 51 0.62 -14.86 -2.95
C ASN A 51 1.67 -14.53 -4.02
N GLY A 52 1.27 -13.91 -5.13
CA GLY A 52 2.20 -13.55 -6.20
C GLY A 52 3.28 -12.58 -5.72
N TYR A 53 2.87 -11.53 -5.02
CA TYR A 53 3.78 -10.57 -4.39
C TYR A 53 4.69 -11.25 -3.35
N THR A 54 4.12 -12.09 -2.47
CA THR A 54 4.87 -12.82 -1.44
C THR A 54 5.95 -13.71 -2.04
N ASN A 55 5.66 -14.37 -3.17
CA ASN A 55 6.64 -15.21 -3.87
C ASN A 55 7.80 -14.38 -4.43
N ILE A 56 7.51 -13.20 -4.98
CA ILE A 56 8.56 -12.28 -5.46
C ILE A 56 9.42 -11.81 -4.28
N VAL A 57 8.81 -11.38 -3.18
CA VAL A 57 9.51 -10.97 -1.95
C VAL A 57 10.41 -12.11 -1.44
N ALA A 58 9.91 -13.35 -1.41
CA ALA A 58 10.68 -14.51 -0.96
C ALA A 58 11.93 -14.77 -1.83
N VAL A 59 11.80 -14.63 -3.16
CA VAL A 59 12.95 -14.75 -4.08
C VAL A 59 13.96 -13.64 -3.85
N ILE A 60 13.52 -12.39 -3.62
CA ILE A 60 14.41 -11.28 -3.28
C ILE A 60 15.09 -11.55 -1.93
N GLN A 61 14.32 -12.00 -0.94
CA GLN A 61 14.79 -12.26 0.44
C GLN A 61 15.91 -13.30 0.49
N LYS A 62 15.97 -14.24 -0.46
CA LYS A 62 17.08 -15.20 -0.61
C LYS A 62 18.44 -14.52 -0.75
N TYR A 63 18.49 -13.33 -1.35
CA TYR A 63 19.73 -12.60 -1.63
C TYR A 63 19.90 -11.34 -0.75
N VAL A 64 18.93 -11.04 0.13
CA VAL A 64 18.98 -9.92 1.06
C VAL A 64 19.48 -10.42 2.43
N ASP A 65 20.55 -9.81 2.90
CA ASP A 65 21.19 -10.07 4.19
C ASP A 65 20.25 -9.78 5.37
N GLN A 66 19.62 -8.61 5.36
CA GLN A 66 18.65 -8.14 6.36
C GLN A 66 17.23 -8.60 5.98
N ALA A 67 16.22 -7.76 6.24
CA ALA A 67 14.82 -8.05 5.97
C ALA A 67 14.23 -7.02 4.98
N ILE A 68 13.04 -7.31 4.50
CA ILE A 68 12.32 -6.49 3.52
C ILE A 68 11.05 -5.95 4.19
N SER A 69 10.75 -4.67 3.97
CA SER A 69 9.49 -4.04 4.41
C SER A 69 8.31 -4.48 3.52
N ALA A 70 8.02 -5.78 3.52
CA ALA A 70 7.00 -6.40 2.69
C ALA A 70 5.60 -6.07 3.23
N ASN A 71 4.70 -5.67 2.34
CA ASN A 71 3.34 -5.29 2.71
C ASN A 71 2.30 -6.29 2.19
N HIS A 72 1.15 -6.33 2.84
CA HIS A 72 -0.04 -6.99 2.29
C HIS A 72 -1.06 -5.93 1.85
N TYR A 73 -1.86 -6.30 0.86
CA TYR A 73 -2.90 -5.46 0.28
C TYR A 73 -4.22 -6.22 0.26
N TYR A 74 -5.25 -5.60 0.84
CA TYR A 74 -6.60 -6.15 0.95
C TYR A 74 -7.57 -5.10 0.44
N SER A 75 -8.54 -5.50 -0.38
CA SER A 75 -9.62 -4.61 -0.83
C SER A 75 -10.94 -5.18 -0.35
N PHE A 76 -11.68 -4.40 0.43
CA PHE A 76 -12.92 -4.87 1.07
C PHE A 76 -14.00 -5.18 0.03
N SER A 77 -13.94 -4.50 -1.11
CA SER A 77 -14.80 -4.75 -2.28
C SER A 77 -14.73 -6.18 -2.82
N LYS A 78 -13.65 -6.92 -2.52
CA LYS A 78 -13.47 -8.31 -2.97
C LYS A 78 -14.10 -9.35 -2.04
N TYR A 79 -14.61 -8.94 -0.88
CA TYR A 79 -15.20 -9.85 0.09
C TYR A 79 -16.72 -9.65 0.14
N GLU A 80 -17.47 -10.74 -0.01
CA GLU A 80 -18.95 -10.72 -0.03
C GLU A 80 -19.57 -10.07 1.21
N SER A 81 -18.91 -10.21 2.37
CA SER A 81 -19.37 -9.64 3.64
C SER A 81 -18.97 -8.16 3.84
N GLY A 82 -18.24 -7.56 2.88
CA GLY A 82 -17.66 -6.23 3.01
C GLY A 82 -16.59 -6.11 4.10
N ASN A 83 -16.14 -7.23 4.68
CA ASN A 83 -15.16 -7.29 5.75
C ASN A 83 -14.03 -8.26 5.38
N LEU A 84 -12.80 -7.93 5.78
CA LEU A 84 -11.62 -8.78 5.61
C LEU A 84 -11.70 -9.99 6.56
N PRO A 85 -11.81 -11.24 6.05
CA PRO A 85 -11.86 -12.41 6.90
C PRO A 85 -10.51 -12.64 7.61
N MET A 86 -10.53 -12.87 8.92
CA MET A 86 -9.30 -13.18 9.68
C MET A 86 -8.64 -14.49 9.23
N SER A 87 -9.40 -15.42 8.67
CA SER A 87 -8.87 -16.63 8.05
C SER A 87 -7.95 -16.32 6.86
N GLU A 88 -8.23 -15.26 6.09
CA GLU A 88 -7.38 -14.84 4.98
C GLU A 88 -6.06 -14.25 5.48
N VAL A 89 -6.12 -13.33 6.45
CA VAL A 89 -4.93 -12.72 7.05
C VAL A 89 -4.03 -13.80 7.67
N ALA A 90 -4.62 -14.75 8.41
CA ALA A 90 -3.88 -15.87 8.98
C ALA A 90 -3.24 -16.75 7.90
N ARG A 91 -3.95 -17.03 6.80
CA ARG A 91 -3.41 -17.80 5.67
C ARG A 91 -2.22 -17.09 5.03
N ASP A 92 -2.32 -15.80 4.77
CA ASP A 92 -1.26 -15.01 4.14
C ASP A 92 -0.02 -14.86 5.04
N LEU A 93 -0.23 -14.71 6.35
CA LEU A 93 0.83 -14.73 7.36
C LEU A 93 1.57 -16.07 7.37
N LEU A 94 0.84 -17.18 7.44
CA LEU A 94 1.41 -18.53 7.42
C LEU A 94 2.11 -18.83 6.09
N TYR A 95 1.57 -18.34 4.98
CA TYR A 95 2.21 -18.48 3.67
C TYR A 95 3.52 -17.69 3.59
N SER A 96 3.53 -16.45 4.09
CA SER A 96 4.74 -15.62 4.17
C SER A 96 5.84 -16.31 4.99
N TYR A 97 5.46 -16.88 6.15
CA TYR A 97 6.37 -17.69 6.97
C TYR A 97 6.89 -18.92 6.21
N LYS A 98 6.00 -19.67 5.56
CA LYS A 98 6.36 -20.86 4.75
C LYS A 98 7.35 -20.52 3.64
N MET A 99 7.21 -19.35 3.02
CA MET A 99 8.08 -18.90 1.92
C MET A 99 9.41 -18.28 2.40
N GLY A 100 9.61 -18.14 3.71
CA GLY A 100 10.86 -17.59 4.28
C GLY A 100 10.94 -16.07 4.27
N VAL A 101 9.80 -15.37 4.20
CA VAL A 101 9.76 -13.91 4.37
C VAL A 101 10.06 -13.56 5.84
N LYS A 102 11.08 -12.73 6.07
CA LYS A 102 11.57 -12.43 7.43
C LYS A 102 10.66 -11.49 8.21
N THR A 103 10.06 -10.50 7.54
CA THR A 103 9.22 -9.47 8.18
C THR A 103 8.05 -9.07 7.28
N LEU A 104 6.92 -8.77 7.92
CA LEU A 104 5.78 -8.08 7.31
C LEU A 104 5.65 -6.71 7.96
N TYR A 105 5.34 -5.69 7.17
CA TYR A 105 5.35 -4.30 7.61
C TYR A 105 3.94 -3.71 7.75
N TYR A 106 3.29 -3.31 6.65
CA TYR A 106 1.90 -2.86 6.68
C TYR A 106 0.93 -3.89 6.11
N ALA A 107 -0.25 -3.97 6.72
CA ALA A 107 -1.45 -4.52 6.11
C ALA A 107 -2.29 -3.34 5.59
N ASN A 108 -2.25 -3.11 4.28
CA ASN A 108 -2.99 -2.02 3.66
C ASN A 108 -4.40 -2.48 3.28
N THR A 109 -5.41 -1.76 3.75
CA THR A 109 -6.81 -2.05 3.46
C THR A 109 -7.42 -0.91 2.66
N ASP A 110 -7.96 -1.23 1.49
CA ASP A 110 -8.83 -0.33 0.74
C ASP A 110 -10.28 -0.63 1.13
N ASP A 111 -10.86 0.26 1.93
CA ASP A 111 -12.25 0.19 2.38
C ASP A 111 -13.20 0.94 1.44
N GLY A 112 -12.71 1.42 0.29
CA GLY A 112 -13.49 2.16 -0.70
C GLY A 112 -13.95 3.54 -0.22
N LYS A 113 -13.57 3.98 0.98
CA LYS A 113 -13.82 5.34 1.42
C LYS A 113 -12.80 6.22 0.73
N THR A 114 -13.28 7.08 -0.15
CA THR A 114 -12.49 8.23 -0.57
C THR A 114 -12.27 9.04 0.69
N ASP A 115 -11.01 9.17 1.11
CA ASP A 115 -10.61 10.32 1.92
C ASP A 115 -11.01 11.55 1.10
N LYS A 116 -12.25 12.00 1.28
CA LYS A 116 -12.53 13.43 1.16
C LYS A 116 -11.46 14.01 2.05
N HIS A 117 -10.50 14.72 1.47
CA HIS A 117 -9.64 15.57 2.25
C HIS A 117 -10.58 16.40 3.09
N ILE A 118 -10.80 15.97 4.33
CA ILE A 118 -11.38 16.79 5.36
C ILE A 118 -10.31 17.88 5.40
N GLU A 119 -10.60 18.98 4.70
CA GLU A 119 -10.10 20.27 5.15
C GLU A 119 -10.33 20.20 6.65
N GLU A 120 -9.24 20.08 7.41
CA GLU A 120 -9.30 20.20 8.85
C GLU A 120 -9.90 21.58 9.08
N GLU A 121 -11.23 21.67 9.12
CA GLU A 121 -11.89 22.78 9.76
C GLU A 121 -11.25 22.79 11.14
N PRO A 122 -10.56 23.87 11.52
CA PRO A 122 -9.92 23.91 12.81
C PRO A 122 -11.04 23.71 13.82
N ILE A 123 -11.06 22.54 14.47
CA ILE A 123 -11.91 22.30 15.62
C ILE A 123 -11.32 23.23 16.68
N ASP A 124 -11.83 24.46 16.70
CA ASP A 124 -11.57 25.43 17.76
C ASP A 124 -12.32 24.91 18.99
N CYS A 125 -11.72 23.93 19.66
CA CYS A 125 -12.16 23.52 20.98
C CYS A 125 -12.04 24.77 21.88
N PRO A 126 -13.13 25.28 22.48
CA PRO A 126 -13.15 26.59 23.15
C PRO A 126 -12.15 26.80 24.29
N ASN A 127 -11.35 25.79 24.67
CA ASN A 127 -10.47 25.83 25.83
C ASN A 127 -9.07 25.21 25.62
N GLY A 128 -8.61 24.98 24.38
CA GLY A 128 -7.18 24.69 24.12
C GLY A 128 -6.57 23.42 24.76
N ALA A 129 -7.37 22.55 25.37
CA ALA A 129 -6.89 21.38 26.12
C ALA A 129 -6.53 20.17 25.24
N CYS A 130 -6.81 20.22 23.93
CA CYS A 130 -6.60 19.10 22.99
C CYS A 130 -5.50 19.37 21.96
N LYS A 131 -4.41 20.02 22.37
CA LYS A 131 -3.14 20.03 21.62
C LYS A 131 -2.06 19.30 22.41
N LEU A 132 -1.74 18.09 21.99
CA LEU A 132 -0.46 17.41 22.20
C LEU A 132 0.11 17.07 20.83
#